data_AF-A0A2H1W6Y0-F1
#
_entry.id   AF-A0A2H1W6Y0-F1
#
_cell.length_a   1.000
_cell.length_b   1.000
_cell.length_c   1.000
_cell.angle_alpha   90.00
_cell.angle_beta   90.00
_cell.angle_gamma   90.00
#
_symmetry.space_group_name_H-M   'P 1'
#
loop_
_entity.id
_entity.type
_entity.pdbx_description
1 polymer ?
#
loop_
_entity_poly.entity_id
_entity_poly.type
_entity_poly.pdbx_seq_one_letter_code
_entity_poly.pdbx_strand_id
1 'polypeptide(L)'
;STNLVGKFTQSVRRIVQDVKDEGTSSGQTKEEVIETNERLRGVRVRLDENYDTAKKALVTLMARYSESKSQRNVFTRYALLKAMIKDVIRLETQYWSLVEIPRQEKAETVPAFVLRACAIMEKTQKSGEGVKTSAKLAEEAADKRERIERLNDMTTIQIETENTQMTNDLYRLLKKYTGLRNLIRELKSDYVSSKVYPIFPRYTMLKDMIKDIMHDPDYMEVCHEVDP
;
A
#
# COMPACT_ATOMS: atom_id res chain seq x y z
N SER A 1 -27.59 -38.48 10.94
CA SER A 1 -27.12 -38.39 12.33
C SER A 1 -26.78 -36.95 12.66
N THR A 2 -27.55 -36.37 13.56
CA THR A 2 -27.58 -34.94 13.90
C THR A 2 -26.34 -34.55 14.69
N ASN A 3 -25.60 -33.55 14.20
CA ASN A 3 -24.34 -33.04 14.78
C ASN A 3 -24.58 -32.21 16.06
N LEU A 4 -25.32 -32.79 17.03
CA LEU A 4 -25.75 -32.12 18.27
C LEU A 4 -24.55 -31.81 19.18
N VAL A 5 -23.59 -32.72 19.25
CA VAL A 5 -22.39 -32.60 20.09
C VAL A 5 -21.52 -31.44 19.61
N GLY A 6 -21.35 -31.27 18.29
CA GLY A 6 -20.62 -30.13 17.71
C GLY A 6 -21.29 -28.79 17.98
N LYS A 7 -22.63 -28.72 17.90
CA LYS A 7 -23.39 -27.50 18.23
C LYS A 7 -23.32 -27.15 19.72
N PHE A 8 -23.33 -28.17 20.59
CA PHE A 8 -23.25 -27.98 22.03
C PHE A 8 -21.86 -27.52 22.47
N THR A 9 -20.78 -28.10 21.93
CA THR A 9 -19.41 -27.68 22.24
C THR A 9 -19.11 -26.27 21.72
N GLN A 10 -19.65 -25.89 20.55
CA GLN A 10 -19.52 -24.54 20.00
C GLN A 10 -20.32 -23.52 20.83
N SER A 11 -21.52 -23.88 21.29
CA SER A 11 -22.32 -23.03 22.19
C SER A 11 -21.64 -22.82 23.54
N VAL A 12 -21.04 -23.87 24.11
CA VAL A 12 -20.27 -23.76 25.37
C VAL A 12 -19.01 -22.90 25.19
N ARG A 13 -18.27 -23.05 24.09
CA ARG A 13 -17.13 -22.16 23.79
C ARG A 13 -17.56 -20.70 23.71
N ARG A 14 -18.69 -20.42 23.06
CA ARG A 14 -19.24 -19.07 22.94
C ARG A 14 -19.60 -18.49 24.31
N ILE A 15 -20.32 -19.25 25.14
CA ILE A 15 -20.69 -18.81 26.50
C ILE A 15 -19.46 -18.56 27.37
N VAL A 16 -18.44 -19.44 27.31
CA VAL A 16 -17.17 -19.25 28.04
C VAL A 16 -16.43 -18.01 27.55
N GLN A 17 -16.54 -17.70 26.26
CA GLN A 17 -15.93 -16.51 25.67
C GLN A 17 -16.66 -15.24 26.10
N ASP A 18 -17.99 -15.23 26.07
CA ASP A 18 -18.83 -14.11 26.50
C ASP A 18 -18.62 -13.81 28.00
N VAL A 19 -18.33 -14.83 28.82
CA VAL A 19 -17.96 -14.68 30.24
C VAL A 19 -16.55 -14.12 30.43
N LYS A 20 -15.64 -14.35 29.46
CA LYS A 20 -14.25 -13.81 29.47
C LYS A 20 -14.12 -12.44 28.82
N ASP A 21 -15.13 -11.98 28.09
CA ASP A 21 -15.15 -10.66 27.46
C ASP A 21 -15.51 -9.60 28.52
N GLU A 22 -14.61 -9.42 29.48
CA GLU A 22 -14.60 -8.21 30.30
C GLU A 22 -14.32 -7.05 29.34
N GLY A 23 -15.33 -6.21 29.10
CA GLY A 23 -15.33 -5.16 28.09
C GLY A 23 -14.03 -4.34 28.03
N THR A 24 -13.74 -3.79 26.85
CA THR A 24 -12.43 -3.22 26.56
C THR A 24 -12.23 -1.82 27.13
N SER A 25 -10.96 -1.41 27.26
CA SER A 25 -10.59 -0.05 27.66
C SER A 25 -11.06 1.05 26.70
N SER A 26 -11.38 0.68 25.45
CA SER A 26 -11.89 1.59 24.41
C SER A 26 -13.40 1.80 24.50
N GLY A 27 -14.14 0.91 25.18
CA GLY A 27 -15.60 0.91 25.23
C GLY A 27 -16.27 0.48 23.92
N GLN A 28 -15.51 0.00 22.93
CA GLN A 28 -16.05 -0.45 21.65
C GLN A 28 -16.72 -1.82 21.76
N THR A 29 -17.75 -2.06 20.96
CA THR A 29 -18.37 -3.39 20.87
C THR A 29 -17.49 -4.35 20.08
N LYS A 30 -17.68 -5.65 20.28
CA LYS A 30 -16.97 -6.69 19.53
C LYS A 30 -17.15 -6.51 18.03
N GLU A 31 -18.36 -6.17 17.58
CA GLU A 31 -18.68 -5.91 16.18
C GLU A 31 -17.87 -4.73 15.62
N GLU A 32 -17.72 -3.63 16.36
CA GLU A 32 -16.95 -2.45 15.94
C GLU A 32 -15.45 -2.76 15.81
N VAL A 33 -14.91 -3.57 16.73
CA VAL A 33 -13.51 -3.98 16.71
C VAL A 33 -13.24 -4.95 15.55
N ILE A 34 -14.19 -5.84 15.24
CA ILE A 34 -14.15 -6.72 14.06
C ILE A 34 -14.23 -5.89 12.76
N GLU A 35 -15.13 -4.91 12.68
CA GLU A 35 -15.25 -4.04 11.51
C GLU A 35 -13.94 -3.28 11.27
N THR A 36 -13.35 -2.75 12.33
CA THR A 36 -12.04 -2.08 12.26
C THR A 36 -10.95 -3.03 11.75
N ASN A 37 -10.92 -4.28 12.22
CA ASN A 37 -9.97 -5.30 11.76
C ASN A 37 -10.08 -5.53 10.24
N GLU A 38 -11.31 -5.72 9.74
CA GLU A 38 -11.56 -5.96 8.32
C GLU A 38 -11.17 -4.75 7.46
N ARG A 39 -11.44 -3.53 7.93
CA ARG A 39 -11.03 -2.30 7.24
C ARG A 39 -9.50 -2.17 7.15
N LEU A 40 -8.79 -2.41 8.25
CA LEU A 40 -7.33 -2.39 8.28
C LEU A 40 -6.74 -3.43 7.31
N ARG A 41 -7.27 -4.66 7.31
CA ARG A 41 -6.80 -5.74 6.41
C ARG A 41 -7.05 -5.43 4.94
N GLY A 42 -8.26 -5.00 4.59
CA GLY A 42 -8.59 -4.67 3.20
C GLY A 42 -7.71 -3.55 2.64
N VAL A 43 -7.39 -2.57 3.47
CA VAL A 43 -6.51 -1.45 3.11
C VAL A 43 -5.06 -1.89 2.99
N ARG A 44 -4.58 -2.76 3.88
CA ARG A 44 -3.22 -3.31 3.82
C ARG A 44 -2.92 -3.96 2.49
N VAL A 45 -3.75 -4.93 2.07
CA VAL A 45 -3.56 -5.65 0.79
C VAL A 45 -3.41 -4.67 -0.37
N ARG A 46 -4.28 -3.66 -0.43
CA ARG A 46 -4.27 -2.68 -1.51
C ARG A 46 -3.09 -1.73 -1.44
N LEU A 47 -2.68 -1.35 -0.23
CA LEU A 47 -1.55 -0.46 -0.04
C LEU A 47 -0.25 -1.19 -0.40
N ASP A 48 -0.13 -2.47 -0.07
CA ASP A 48 0.96 -3.33 -0.50
C ASP A 48 1.06 -3.36 -2.04
N GLU A 49 -0.04 -3.58 -2.77
CA GLU A 49 -0.04 -3.54 -4.25
C GLU A 49 0.42 -2.18 -4.82
N ASN A 50 -0.02 -1.07 -4.23
CA ASN A 50 0.38 0.27 -4.64
C ASN A 50 1.86 0.54 -4.34
N TYR A 51 2.33 0.08 -3.17
CA TYR A 51 3.71 0.15 -2.75
C TYR A 51 4.62 -0.64 -3.67
N ASP A 52 4.29 -1.91 -3.95
CA ASP A 52 5.06 -2.78 -4.83
C ASP A 52 5.14 -2.22 -6.25
N THR A 53 4.04 -1.65 -6.75
CA THR A 53 4.02 -0.99 -8.06
C THR A 53 5.00 0.19 -8.11
N ALA A 54 4.99 1.05 -7.10
CA ALA A 54 5.91 2.19 -7.02
C ALA A 54 7.37 1.74 -6.85
N LYS A 55 7.62 0.81 -5.91
CA LYS A 55 8.94 0.23 -5.63
C LYS A 55 9.54 -0.40 -6.88
N LYS A 56 8.79 -1.29 -7.54
CA LYS A 56 9.23 -1.98 -8.76
C LYS A 56 9.57 -1.00 -9.87
N ALA A 57 8.79 0.05 -10.06
CA ALA A 57 9.05 1.06 -11.08
C ALA A 57 10.36 1.82 -10.81
N LEU A 58 10.61 2.21 -9.56
CA LEU A 58 11.84 2.88 -9.15
C LEU A 58 13.04 1.93 -9.23
N VAL A 59 12.97 0.71 -8.71
CA VAL A 59 14.05 -0.29 -8.85
C VAL A 59 14.35 -0.60 -10.32
N THR A 60 13.33 -0.69 -11.17
CA THR A 60 13.51 -0.92 -12.62
C THR A 60 14.18 0.28 -13.30
N LEU A 61 13.81 1.52 -12.95
CA LEU A 61 14.47 2.74 -13.42
C LEU A 61 15.99 2.67 -13.16
N MET A 62 16.35 2.16 -11.99
CA MET A 62 17.71 2.13 -11.46
C MET A 62 18.57 1.07 -12.13
N ALA A 63 17.99 -0.12 -12.34
CA ALA A 63 18.61 -1.18 -13.14
C ALA A 63 18.89 -0.68 -14.56
N ARG A 64 17.87 -0.12 -15.23
CA ARG A 64 18.00 0.40 -16.61
C ARG A 64 18.96 1.57 -16.73
N TYR A 65 19.00 2.46 -15.74
CA TYR A 65 19.98 3.54 -15.70
C TYR A 65 21.40 3.01 -15.60
N SER A 66 21.64 2.01 -14.76
CA SER A 66 22.93 1.36 -14.60
C SER A 66 23.38 0.69 -15.89
N GLU A 67 22.49 -0.07 -16.54
CA GLU A 67 22.74 -0.67 -17.87
C GLU A 67 23.05 0.38 -18.93
N SER A 68 22.36 1.53 -18.91
CA SER A 68 22.56 2.61 -19.89
C SER A 68 23.98 3.18 -19.88
N LYS A 69 24.75 3.00 -18.80
CA LYS A 69 26.13 3.50 -18.70
C LYS A 69 27.07 2.82 -19.70
N SER A 70 26.71 1.63 -20.20
CA SER A 70 27.44 0.94 -21.27
C SER A 70 27.30 1.63 -22.65
N GLN A 71 26.29 2.48 -22.83
CA GLN A 71 26.01 3.13 -24.10
C GLN A 71 26.91 4.34 -24.33
N ARG A 72 27.84 4.21 -25.29
CA ARG A 72 28.80 5.26 -25.67
C ARG A 72 28.15 6.40 -26.46
N ASN A 73 27.13 6.10 -27.26
CA ASN A 73 26.42 7.12 -28.04
C ASN A 73 25.47 7.93 -27.15
N VAL A 74 25.75 9.24 -27.02
CA VAL A 74 24.98 10.14 -26.16
C VAL A 74 23.53 10.30 -26.62
N PHE A 75 23.25 10.32 -27.92
CA PHE A 75 21.89 10.42 -28.44
C PHE A 75 21.06 9.18 -28.14
N THR A 76 21.65 8.00 -28.33
CA THR A 76 21.02 6.72 -27.97
C THR A 76 20.75 6.67 -26.46
N ARG A 77 21.76 7.01 -25.65
CA ARG A 77 21.62 7.02 -24.20
C ARG A 77 20.57 8.03 -23.74
N TYR A 78 20.53 9.23 -24.33
CA TYR A 78 19.50 10.22 -24.07
C TYR A 78 18.08 9.69 -24.34
N ALA A 79 17.88 8.97 -25.45
CA ALA A 79 16.60 8.34 -25.74
C ALA A 79 16.21 7.30 -24.68
N LEU A 80 17.17 6.48 -24.22
CA LEU A 80 16.95 5.52 -23.13
C LEU A 80 16.58 6.20 -21.81
N LEU A 81 17.29 7.25 -21.41
CA LEU A 81 17.00 8.01 -20.19
C LEU A 81 15.58 8.60 -20.23
N LYS A 82 15.19 9.16 -21.38
CA LYS A 82 13.82 9.65 -21.57
C LYS A 82 12.79 8.54 -21.45
N ALA A 83 13.05 7.37 -22.03
CA ALA A 83 12.12 6.25 -22.02
C ALA A 83 11.91 5.72 -20.59
N MET A 84 12.98 5.46 -19.85
CA MET A 84 12.88 4.94 -18.48
C MET A 84 12.18 5.94 -17.53
N ILE A 85 12.45 7.25 -17.64
CA ILE A 85 11.74 8.26 -16.85
C ILE A 85 10.25 8.29 -17.23
N LYS A 86 9.95 8.23 -18.53
CA LYS A 86 8.56 8.18 -19.03
C LYS A 86 7.77 7.00 -18.47
N ASP A 87 8.40 5.83 -18.36
CA ASP A 87 7.75 4.62 -17.85
C ASP A 87 7.35 4.79 -16.38
N VAL A 88 8.18 5.46 -15.57
CA VAL A 88 7.90 5.75 -14.15
C VAL A 88 6.85 6.84 -14.00
N ILE A 89 7.01 8.01 -14.65
CA ILE A 89 6.07 9.13 -14.48
C ILE A 89 4.68 8.83 -15.05
N ARG A 90 4.57 7.80 -15.91
CA ARG A 90 3.28 7.31 -16.40
C ARG A 90 2.37 6.89 -15.24
N LEU A 91 2.93 6.34 -14.16
CA LEU A 91 2.19 5.97 -12.95
C LEU A 91 1.48 7.18 -12.31
N GLU A 92 2.05 8.38 -12.40
CA GLU A 92 1.42 9.62 -11.92
C GLU A 92 0.51 10.31 -12.95
N THR A 93 0.43 9.78 -14.16
CA THR A 93 -0.55 10.25 -15.18
C THR A 93 -1.76 9.32 -15.26
N GLN A 94 -1.61 8.08 -14.79
CA GLN A 94 -2.67 7.09 -14.70
C GLN A 94 -3.21 7.13 -13.27
N TYR A 95 -4.28 7.91 -13.05
CA TYR A 95 -4.84 8.20 -11.72
C TYR A 95 -5.31 6.97 -10.91
N TRP A 96 -5.43 5.82 -11.56
CA TRP A 96 -5.73 4.51 -10.95
C TRP A 96 -4.50 3.72 -10.52
N SER A 97 -3.31 4.10 -10.97
CA SER A 97 -2.08 3.34 -10.73
C SER A 97 -1.48 3.58 -9.35
N LEU A 98 -1.69 4.77 -8.76
CA LEU A 98 -1.18 5.13 -7.43
C LEU A 98 -2.20 6.00 -6.69
N VAL A 99 -2.71 5.51 -5.56
CA VAL A 99 -3.63 6.26 -4.69
C VAL A 99 -2.92 7.43 -4.00
N GLU A 100 -3.54 8.61 -4.01
CA GLU A 100 -3.03 9.75 -3.23
C GLU A 100 -3.51 9.67 -1.78
N ILE A 101 -2.55 9.62 -0.84
CA ILE A 101 -2.82 9.71 0.59
C ILE A 101 -2.28 11.04 1.11
N PRO A 102 -3.14 11.95 1.62
CA PRO A 102 -2.69 13.22 2.17
C PRO A 102 -1.82 13.00 3.41
N ARG A 103 -0.86 13.88 3.65
CA ARG A 103 0.06 13.79 4.80
C ARG A 103 -0.71 13.79 6.14
N GLN A 104 -0.11 13.15 7.15
CA GLN A 104 -0.60 13.21 8.53
C GLN A 104 -0.54 14.66 9.04
N GLU A 105 -1.62 15.12 9.66
CA GLU A 105 -1.64 16.44 10.29
C GLU A 105 -0.90 16.42 11.63
N LYS A 106 -0.29 17.54 12.05
CA LYS A 106 0.52 17.59 13.29
C LYS A 106 -0.24 17.20 14.55
N ALA A 107 -1.55 17.47 14.60
CA ALA A 107 -2.41 17.14 15.74
C ALA A 107 -3.08 15.76 15.60
N GLU A 108 -2.95 15.11 14.45
CA GLU A 108 -3.61 13.84 14.15
C GLU A 108 -2.83 12.68 14.76
N THR A 109 -3.52 11.85 15.55
CA THR A 109 -2.92 10.62 16.10
C THR A 109 -2.66 9.59 14.99
N VAL A 110 -1.71 8.68 15.22
CA VAL A 110 -1.39 7.62 14.24
C VAL A 110 -2.62 6.78 13.88
N PRO A 111 -3.46 6.30 14.83
CA PRO A 111 -4.67 5.56 14.49
C PRO A 111 -5.67 6.37 13.66
N ALA A 112 -5.87 7.65 13.99
CA ALA A 112 -6.77 8.52 13.23
C ALA A 112 -6.29 8.70 11.77
N PHE A 113 -4.98 8.91 11.60
CA PHE A 113 -4.37 9.01 10.28
C PHE A 113 -4.53 7.72 9.46
N VAL A 114 -4.26 6.56 10.06
CA VAL A 114 -4.42 5.26 9.38
C VAL A 114 -5.88 5.04 8.96
N LEU A 115 -6.85 5.31 9.84
CA LEU A 115 -8.27 5.16 9.52
C LEU A 115 -8.74 6.16 8.44
N ARG A 116 -8.16 7.37 8.39
CA ARG A 116 -8.40 8.33 7.31
C ARG A 116 -7.84 7.80 5.99
N ALA A 117 -6.63 7.24 5.98
CA ALA A 117 -6.06 6.59 4.80
C ALA A 117 -6.94 5.41 4.34
N CYS A 118 -7.45 4.60 5.27
CA CYS A 118 -8.41 3.54 4.98
C CYS A 118 -9.63 4.08 4.22
N ALA A 119 -10.27 5.12 4.73
CA ALA A 119 -11.44 5.73 4.11
C ALA A 119 -11.17 6.29 2.70
N ILE A 120 -9.98 6.82 2.45
CA ILE A 120 -9.56 7.31 1.13
C ILE A 120 -9.36 6.15 0.15
N MET A 121 -8.69 5.08 0.60
CA MET A 121 -8.46 3.91 -0.24
C MET A 121 -9.78 3.24 -0.61
N GLU A 122 -10.69 3.04 0.36
CA GLU A 122 -12.04 2.50 0.17
C GLU A 122 -12.82 3.29 -0.92
N LYS A 123 -12.76 4.63 -0.90
CA LYS A 123 -13.43 5.48 -1.91
C LYS A 123 -12.82 5.35 -3.31
N THR A 124 -11.49 5.27 -3.40
CA THR A 124 -10.76 5.22 -4.67
C THR A 124 -10.99 3.91 -5.44
N GLN A 125 -11.45 2.85 -4.75
CA GLN A 125 -11.68 1.51 -5.33
C GLN A 125 -12.70 1.50 -6.48
N LYS A 126 -13.68 2.40 -6.47
CA LYS A 126 -14.80 2.36 -7.43
C LYS A 126 -14.41 2.70 -8.88
N SER A 127 -13.23 3.28 -9.09
CA SER A 127 -12.89 3.90 -10.39
C SER A 127 -11.95 3.08 -11.28
N GLY A 128 -11.31 2.01 -10.80
CA GLY A 128 -10.16 1.41 -11.51
C GLY A 128 -10.05 -0.12 -11.53
N GLU A 129 -10.86 -0.87 -10.78
CA GLU A 129 -10.84 -2.33 -10.88
C GLU A 129 -11.49 -2.76 -12.21
N GLY A 130 -10.68 -3.30 -13.13
CA GLY A 130 -11.19 -4.07 -14.25
C GLY A 130 -12.11 -5.19 -13.76
N VAL A 131 -13.02 -5.67 -14.61
CA VAL A 131 -14.07 -6.64 -14.25
C VAL A 131 -13.45 -7.86 -13.56
N LYS A 132 -13.57 -7.93 -12.22
CA LYS A 132 -13.20 -9.13 -11.47
C LYS A 132 -14.08 -10.27 -11.97
N THR A 133 -13.47 -11.43 -12.22
CA THR A 133 -14.23 -12.62 -12.57
C THR A 133 -15.13 -13.01 -11.40
N SER A 134 -16.29 -13.61 -11.70
CA SER A 134 -17.21 -14.11 -10.67
C SER A 134 -16.53 -15.07 -9.70
N ALA A 135 -15.56 -15.86 -10.19
CA ALA A 135 -14.73 -16.75 -9.37
C ALA A 135 -13.90 -15.99 -8.33
N LYS A 136 -13.21 -14.91 -8.72
CA LYS A 136 -12.37 -14.12 -7.81
C LYS A 136 -13.21 -13.40 -6.74
N LEU A 137 -14.40 -12.93 -7.10
CA LEU A 137 -15.35 -12.35 -6.14
C LEU A 137 -15.88 -13.38 -5.13
N ALA A 138 -16.10 -14.62 -5.56
CA ALA A 138 -16.54 -15.70 -4.68
C ALA A 138 -15.44 -16.13 -3.71
N GLU A 139 -14.19 -16.18 -4.17
CA GLU A 139 -13.00 -16.45 -3.35
C GLU A 139 -12.78 -15.35 -2.29
N GLU A 140 -12.77 -14.07 -2.70
CA GLU A 140 -12.65 -12.94 -1.77
C GLU A 140 -13.76 -12.94 -0.70
N ALA A 141 -14.98 -13.37 -1.07
CA ALA A 141 -16.10 -13.50 -0.15
C ALA A 141 -15.97 -14.70 0.80
N ALA A 142 -15.40 -15.82 0.35
CA ALA A 142 -15.15 -16.99 1.17
C ALA A 142 -14.07 -16.70 2.22
N ASP A 143 -12.95 -16.11 1.80
CA ASP A 143 -11.85 -15.71 2.69
C ASP A 143 -12.33 -14.71 3.74
N LYS A 144 -13.20 -13.78 3.34
CA LYS A 144 -13.84 -12.84 4.26
C LYS A 144 -14.69 -13.54 5.31
N ARG A 145 -15.47 -14.56 4.92
CA ARG A 145 -16.31 -15.32 5.86
C ARG A 145 -15.46 -16.10 6.85
N GLU A 146 -14.43 -16.79 6.38
CA GLU A 146 -13.52 -17.55 7.24
C GLU A 146 -12.81 -16.64 8.26
N ARG A 147 -12.35 -15.46 7.83
CA ARG A 147 -11.76 -14.48 8.74
C ARG A 147 -12.74 -13.98 9.80
N ILE A 148 -13.97 -13.65 9.41
CA ILE A 148 -15.00 -13.20 10.35
C ILE A 148 -15.31 -14.31 11.36
N GLU A 149 -15.39 -15.56 10.92
CA GLU A 149 -15.60 -16.71 11.81
C GLU A 149 -14.45 -16.84 12.83
N ARG A 150 -13.20 -16.76 12.38
CA ARG A 150 -12.02 -16.75 13.26
C ARG A 150 -12.08 -15.61 14.29
N LEU A 151 -12.44 -14.40 13.86
CA LEU A 151 -12.52 -13.23 14.73
C LEU A 151 -13.65 -13.37 15.77
N ASN A 152 -14.77 -14.00 15.41
CA ASN A 152 -15.86 -14.27 16.35
C ASN A 152 -15.43 -15.22 17.48
N ASP A 153 -14.49 -16.12 17.23
CA ASP A 153 -13.93 -17.04 18.23
C ASP A 153 -12.88 -16.38 19.15
N MET A 154 -12.43 -15.16 18.85
CA MET A 154 -11.48 -14.39 19.67
C MET A 154 -12.18 -13.53 20.73
N THR A 155 -11.47 -13.09 21.77
CA THR A 155 -11.98 -12.06 22.71
C THR A 155 -11.84 -10.68 22.09
N THR A 156 -12.62 -9.71 22.55
CA THR A 156 -12.53 -8.34 22.03
C THR A 156 -11.12 -7.75 22.24
N ILE A 157 -10.50 -8.00 23.40
CA ILE A 157 -9.12 -7.57 23.72
C ILE A 157 -8.09 -8.15 22.73
N GLN A 158 -8.24 -9.41 22.32
CA GLN A 158 -7.34 -10.03 21.36
C GLN A 158 -7.45 -9.36 19.99
N ILE A 159 -8.67 -9.02 19.55
CA ILE A 159 -8.90 -8.35 18.27
C ILE A 159 -8.37 -6.90 18.33
N GLU A 160 -8.55 -6.20 19.44
CA GLU A 160 -7.97 -4.85 19.64
C GLU A 160 -6.45 -4.86 19.58
N THR A 161 -5.83 -5.90 20.14
CA THR A 161 -4.38 -6.08 20.07
C THR A 161 -3.93 -6.30 18.62
N GLU A 162 -4.63 -7.15 17.86
CA GLU A 162 -4.39 -7.30 16.42
C GLU A 162 -4.58 -5.96 15.66
N ASN A 163 -5.64 -5.21 15.96
CA ASN A 163 -5.91 -3.92 15.32
C ASN A 163 -4.82 -2.90 15.60
N THR A 164 -4.32 -2.85 16.83
CA THR A 164 -3.21 -1.97 17.24
C THR A 164 -1.94 -2.32 16.47
N GLN A 165 -1.60 -3.61 16.38
CA GLN A 165 -0.45 -4.06 15.63
C GLN A 165 -0.59 -3.71 14.14
N MET A 166 -1.73 -4.03 13.53
CA MET A 166 -2.01 -3.71 12.12
C MET A 166 -1.98 -2.21 11.84
N THR A 167 -2.48 -1.39 12.77
CA THR A 167 -2.43 0.07 12.66
C THR A 167 -0.98 0.55 12.57
N ASN A 168 -0.10 0.04 13.44
CA ASN A 168 1.31 0.38 13.42
C ASN A 168 2.01 -0.10 12.14
N ASP A 169 1.69 -1.30 11.67
CA ASP A 169 2.26 -1.85 10.44
C ASP A 169 1.83 -1.05 9.21
N LEU A 170 0.53 -0.74 9.10
CA LEU A 170 -0.02 0.13 8.07
C LEU A 170 0.60 1.52 8.10
N TYR A 171 0.84 2.09 9.29
CA TYR A 171 1.48 3.39 9.40
C TYR A 171 2.89 3.40 8.79
N ARG A 172 3.69 2.36 9.05
CA ARG A 172 5.03 2.22 8.46
C ARG A 172 4.95 2.04 6.95
N LEU A 173 4.05 1.19 6.47
CA LEU A 173 3.82 0.97 5.05
C LEU A 173 3.35 2.26 4.34
N LEU A 174 2.44 3.02 4.95
CA LEU A 174 1.99 4.32 4.44
C LEU A 174 3.15 5.29 4.30
N LYS A 175 4.05 5.36 5.28
CA LYS A 175 5.24 6.21 5.18
C LYS A 175 6.11 5.82 3.98
N LYS A 176 6.48 4.55 3.86
CA LYS A 176 7.29 4.05 2.74
C LYS A 176 6.61 4.36 1.40
N TYR A 177 5.34 4.00 1.26
CA TYR A 177 4.55 4.27 0.06
C TYR A 177 4.53 5.75 -0.31
N THR A 178 4.21 6.63 0.66
CA THR A 178 4.14 8.07 0.41
C THR A 178 5.49 8.66 0.03
N GLY A 179 6.59 8.16 0.59
CA GLY A 179 7.95 8.52 0.18
C GLY A 179 8.20 8.21 -1.29
N LEU A 180 8.02 6.95 -1.71
CA LEU A 180 8.18 6.55 -3.11
C LEU A 180 7.26 7.32 -4.07
N ARG A 181 6.00 7.54 -3.67
CA ARG A 181 5.05 8.32 -4.47
C ARG A 181 5.52 9.77 -4.66
N ASN A 182 6.08 10.39 -3.61
CA ASN A 182 6.63 11.75 -3.73
C ASN A 182 7.79 11.79 -4.74
N LEU A 183 8.69 10.80 -4.72
CA LEU A 183 9.78 10.71 -5.70
C LEU A 183 9.27 10.64 -7.14
N ILE A 184 8.24 9.82 -7.39
CA ILE A 184 7.63 9.72 -8.72
C ILE A 184 6.98 11.05 -9.15
N ARG A 185 6.31 11.74 -8.21
CA ARG A 185 5.67 13.03 -8.46
C ARG A 185 6.68 14.13 -8.75
N GLU A 186 7.78 14.20 -8.00
CA GLU A 186 8.87 15.14 -8.21
C GLU A 186 9.59 14.87 -9.53
N LEU A 187 9.90 13.59 -9.83
CA LEU A 187 10.44 13.17 -11.12
C LEU A 187 9.56 13.61 -12.29
N LYS A 188 8.23 13.52 -12.17
CA LYS A 188 7.29 14.01 -13.18
C LYS A 188 7.39 15.53 -13.35
N SER A 189 7.40 16.28 -12.25
CA SER A 189 7.53 17.74 -12.26
C SER A 189 8.82 18.17 -12.96
N ASP A 190 9.94 17.58 -12.58
CA ASP A 190 11.26 17.91 -13.13
C ASP A 190 11.37 17.49 -14.59
N TYR A 191 10.86 16.30 -14.93
CA TYR A 191 10.85 15.83 -16.32
C TYR A 191 10.03 16.76 -17.22
N VAL A 192 8.86 17.23 -16.77
CA VAL A 192 8.04 18.19 -17.52
C VAL A 192 8.77 19.52 -17.68
N SER A 193 9.33 20.04 -16.58
CA SER A 193 10.09 21.29 -16.57
C SER A 193 11.32 21.24 -17.48
N SER A 194 11.97 20.07 -17.58
CA SER A 194 13.13 19.87 -18.46
C SER A 194 12.82 20.01 -19.96
N LYS A 195 11.54 19.95 -20.37
CA LYS A 195 11.15 19.91 -21.79
C LYS A 195 11.51 21.18 -22.56
N VAL A 196 11.68 22.30 -21.87
CA VAL A 196 12.05 23.59 -22.47
C VAL A 196 13.51 23.62 -22.93
N TYR A 197 14.35 22.73 -22.41
CA TYR A 197 15.79 22.74 -22.68
C TYR A 197 16.16 21.89 -23.91
N PRO A 198 17.19 22.32 -24.67
CA PRO A 198 17.72 21.53 -25.78
C PRO A 198 18.42 20.26 -25.29
N ILE A 199 18.73 19.33 -26.21
CA ILE A 199 19.17 17.97 -25.90
C ILE A 199 20.38 17.94 -24.96
N PHE A 200 21.41 18.77 -25.17
CA PHE A 200 22.66 18.69 -24.40
C PHE A 200 22.48 19.07 -22.92
N PRO A 201 21.94 20.25 -22.55
CA PRO A 201 21.62 20.56 -21.15
C PRO A 201 20.64 19.56 -20.56
N ARG A 202 19.61 19.21 -21.33
CA ARG A 202 18.57 18.29 -20.86
C ARG A 202 19.10 16.90 -20.56
N TYR A 203 20.07 16.40 -21.33
CA TYR A 203 20.70 15.11 -21.07
C TYR A 203 21.32 15.05 -19.67
N THR A 204 22.01 16.10 -19.25
CA THR A 204 22.57 16.22 -17.89
C THR A 204 21.45 16.23 -16.86
N MET A 205 20.41 17.04 -17.06
CA MET A 205 19.25 17.09 -16.15
C MET A 205 18.56 15.73 -15.99
N LEU A 206 18.36 14.97 -17.07
CA LEU A 206 17.73 13.64 -16.98
C LEU A 206 18.59 12.64 -16.21
N LYS A 207 19.92 12.73 -16.31
CA LYS A 207 20.81 11.90 -15.50
C LYS A 207 20.72 12.27 -14.03
N ASP A 208 20.69 13.57 -13.75
CA ASP A 208 20.70 14.07 -12.38
C ASP A 208 19.37 13.76 -11.68
N MET A 209 18.21 13.92 -12.35
CA MET A 209 16.92 13.44 -11.83
C MET A 209 16.94 11.97 -11.40
N ILE A 210 17.55 11.09 -12.21
CA ILE A 210 17.64 9.67 -11.86
C ILE A 210 18.62 9.48 -10.70
N LYS A 211 19.76 10.18 -10.70
CA LYS A 211 20.73 10.17 -9.60
C LYS A 211 20.10 10.63 -8.30
N ASP A 212 19.30 11.69 -8.31
CA ASP A 212 18.70 12.26 -7.11
C ASP A 212 17.81 11.22 -6.43
N ILE A 213 17.00 10.48 -7.19
CA ILE A 213 16.25 9.31 -6.70
C ILE A 213 17.20 8.27 -6.08
N MET A 214 18.35 7.99 -6.69
CA MET A 214 19.30 6.97 -6.18
C MET A 214 19.84 7.29 -4.79
N HIS A 215 19.96 8.57 -4.47
CA HIS A 215 20.54 9.03 -3.21
C HIS A 215 19.45 9.46 -2.23
N ASP A 216 18.19 9.38 -2.62
CA ASP A 216 17.07 9.75 -1.77
C ASP A 216 16.89 8.72 -0.63
N PRO A 217 16.78 9.17 0.63
CA PRO A 217 16.60 8.27 1.77
C PRO A 217 15.39 7.34 1.64
N ASP A 218 14.26 7.82 1.10
CA ASP A 218 13.03 7.04 0.98
C ASP A 218 13.21 5.89 -0.02
N TYR A 219 14.01 6.09 -1.07
CA TYR A 219 14.38 5.02 -2.01
C TYR A 219 15.42 4.07 -1.41
N MET A 220 16.44 4.61 -0.74
CA MET A 220 17.52 3.82 -0.15
C MET A 220 17.04 2.88 0.96
N GLU A 221 16.00 3.26 1.70
CA GLU A 221 15.37 2.40 2.71
C GLU A 221 14.77 1.12 2.09
N VAL A 222 14.25 1.19 0.87
CA VAL A 222 13.41 0.13 0.28
C VAL A 222 14.08 -0.65 -0.84
N CYS A 223 15.15 -0.12 -1.45
CA CYS A 223 15.72 -0.70 -2.68
C CYS A 223 16.39 -2.08 -2.48
N HIS A 224 16.64 -2.47 -1.23
CA HIS A 224 17.21 -3.76 -0.85
C HIS A 224 16.20 -4.71 -0.22
N GLU A 225 14.94 -4.30 -0.05
CA GLU A 225 13.90 -5.18 0.46
C GLU A 225 13.65 -6.31 -0.54
N VAL A 226 13.83 -7.55 -0.09
CA VAL A 226 13.50 -8.74 -0.89
C VAL A 226 11.98 -8.82 -1.02
N ASP A 227 11.49 -9.03 -2.24
CA ASP A 227 10.06 -9.29 -2.45
C ASP A 227 9.72 -10.64 -1.78
N PRO A 228 8.72 -10.70 -0.87
CA PRO A 228 8.37 -11.91 -0.12
C PRO A 228 7.83 -13.04 -1.01
#